data_AF-A0A7G2IZA7-F1
#
_entry.id   AF-A0A7G2IZA7-F1
#
_cell.length_a   1.000
_cell.length_b   1.000
_cell.length_c   1.000
_cell.angle_alpha   90.00
_cell.angle_beta   90.00
_cell.angle_gamma   90.00
#
_symmetry.space_group_name_H-M   'P 1'
#
loop_
_entity.id
_entity.type
_entity.pdbx_description
1 polymer ?
#
loop_
_entity_poly.entity_id
_entity_poly.type
_entity_poly.pdbx_seq_one_letter_code
_entity_poly.pdbx_strand_id
1 'polypeptide(L)'
;MWMKKRLSRVYDNLKRLGMKATVKQGDGRYPQQWCGEQQFDRILLDAPCSATGVIRRHPDIKWLRRDRDIAELAQLQAEILNATWLHLKPGGTLVYATCSILPEENQQQITAFLARTPDAVLSETGTPEKPGRQNLPGAEDGDGFFYAKLIKK
;
A
#
# COMPACT_ATOMS: atom_id res chain seq x y z
N MET A 1 7.54 3.16 20.94
CA MET A 1 8.10 1.83 21.28
C MET A 1 7.73 0.71 20.29
N TRP A 2 6.53 0.72 19.69
CA TRP A 2 6.07 -0.30 18.73
C TRP A 2 6.82 -0.37 17.39
N MET A 3 7.23 0.77 16.81
CA MET A 3 7.84 0.80 15.46
C MET A 3 9.23 0.15 15.40
N LYS A 4 10.02 0.25 16.49
CA LYS A 4 11.33 -0.44 16.61
C LYS A 4 11.20 -1.97 16.57
N LYS A 5 10.09 -2.54 17.08
CA LYS A 5 9.80 -3.98 17.04
C LYS A 5 9.36 -4.49 15.66
N ARG A 6 8.77 -3.64 14.81
CA ARG A 6 8.41 -4.04 13.43
C ARG A 6 9.65 -4.08 12.54
N LEU A 7 10.54 -3.10 12.69
CA LEU A 7 11.76 -3.01 11.88
C LEU A 7 12.75 -4.15 12.17
N SER A 8 12.80 -4.67 13.40
CA SER A 8 13.65 -5.84 13.73
C SER A 8 13.32 -7.05 12.86
N ARG A 9 12.04 -7.31 12.58
CA ARG A 9 11.61 -8.42 11.72
C ARG A 9 12.16 -8.30 10.29
N VAL A 10 12.41 -7.10 9.79
CA VAL A 10 13.04 -6.87 8.49
C VAL A 10 14.50 -7.31 8.52
N TYR A 11 15.26 -6.88 9.54
CA TYR A 11 16.64 -7.31 9.74
C TYR A 11 16.76 -8.82 9.92
N ASP A 12 15.87 -9.43 10.71
CA ASP A 12 15.86 -10.88 10.93
C ASP A 12 15.67 -11.64 9.61
N ASN A 13 14.75 -11.19 8.75
CA ASN A 13 14.52 -11.81 7.44
C ASN A 13 15.68 -11.60 6.47
N LEU A 14 16.24 -10.38 6.40
CA LEU A 14 17.42 -10.10 5.58
C LEU A 14 18.59 -11.00 5.97
N LYS A 15 18.86 -11.12 7.28
CA LYS A 15 19.90 -12.01 7.82
C LYS A 15 19.62 -13.47 7.48
N ARG A 16 18.39 -13.94 7.72
CA ARG A 16 17.98 -15.33 7.46
C ARG A 16 18.14 -15.73 5.99
N LEU A 17 17.89 -14.80 5.07
CA LEU A 17 17.96 -15.04 3.62
C LEU A 17 19.32 -14.65 3.00
N GLY A 18 20.28 -14.16 3.80
CA GLY A 18 21.58 -13.71 3.28
C GLY A 18 21.51 -12.47 2.37
N MET A 19 20.43 -11.68 2.47
CA MET A 19 20.20 -10.49 1.66
C MET A 19 20.66 -9.21 2.37
N LYS A 20 21.00 -8.18 1.59
CA LYS A 20 21.39 -6.86 2.09
C LYS A 20 20.47 -5.79 1.53
N ALA A 21 20.00 -4.88 2.38
CA ALA A 21 19.19 -3.73 2.00
C ALA A 21 19.43 -2.56 2.97
N THR A 22 19.25 -1.33 2.49
CA THR A 22 19.22 -0.14 3.35
C THR A 22 17.86 -0.06 4.02
N VAL A 23 17.82 -0.27 5.34
CA VAL A 23 16.59 -0.21 6.14
C VAL A 23 16.53 1.12 6.88
N LYS A 24 15.45 1.86 6.67
CA LYS A 24 15.20 3.17 7.30
C LYS A 24 13.89 3.16 8.07
N GLN A 25 13.84 3.91 9.17
CA GLN A 25 12.59 4.25 9.82
C GLN A 25 12.07 5.56 9.23
N GLY A 26 10.79 5.61 8.88
CA GLY A 26 10.19 6.79 8.25
C GLY A 26 8.67 6.75 8.30
N ASP A 27 8.05 7.90 8.11
CA ASP A 27 6.61 8.05 7.88
C ASP A 27 6.37 8.20 6.38
N GLY A 28 5.42 7.43 5.84
CA GLY A 28 5.09 7.46 4.41
C GLY A 28 4.45 8.77 3.96
N ARG A 29 3.89 9.56 4.90
CA ARG A 29 3.35 10.90 4.63
C ARG A 29 4.43 11.96 4.43
N TYR A 30 5.64 11.72 4.95
CA TYR A 30 6.76 12.66 4.88
C TYR A 30 8.05 12.02 4.34
N PRO A 31 8.06 11.52 3.08
CA PRO A 31 9.22 10.83 2.53
C PRO A 31 10.53 11.62 2.60
N GLN A 32 10.45 12.94 2.45
CA GLN A 32 11.60 13.84 2.44
C GLN A 32 12.42 13.76 3.75
N GLN A 33 11.80 13.41 4.87
CA GLN A 33 12.49 13.26 6.16
C GLN A 33 13.50 12.10 6.18
N TRP A 34 13.33 11.09 5.32
CA TRP A 34 14.17 9.89 5.33
C TRP A 34 14.81 9.56 3.98
N CYS A 35 14.32 10.13 2.87
CA CYS A 35 14.96 10.01 1.55
C CYS A 35 15.36 11.35 0.90
N GLY A 36 15.12 12.50 1.54
CA GLY A 36 15.43 13.81 0.95
C GLY A 36 14.69 13.98 -0.38
N GLU A 37 15.41 14.29 -1.45
CA GLU A 37 14.87 14.43 -2.81
C GLU A 37 15.01 13.15 -3.66
N GLN A 38 15.47 12.04 -3.06
CA GLN A 38 15.72 10.82 -3.79
C GLN A 38 14.43 10.29 -4.45
N GLN A 39 14.53 9.98 -5.74
CA GLN A 39 13.48 9.31 -6.51
C GLN A 39 13.84 7.85 -6.77
N PHE A 40 12.82 7.01 -6.93
CA PHE A 40 12.93 5.58 -7.12
C PHE A 40 12.41 5.17 -8.50
N ASP A 41 13.02 4.12 -9.06
CA ASP A 41 12.56 3.50 -10.32
C ASP A 41 11.27 2.71 -10.11
N ARG A 42 11.12 2.09 -8.92
CA ARG A 42 9.94 1.33 -8.53
C ARG A 42 9.60 1.54 -7.05
N ILE A 43 8.31 1.59 -6.74
CA ILE A 43 7.78 1.70 -5.38
C ILE A 43 6.75 0.59 -5.15
N LEU A 44 6.92 -0.20 -4.10
CA LEU A 44 5.86 -1.06 -3.57
C LEU A 44 5.28 -0.39 -2.32
N LEU A 45 4.04 0.05 -2.41
CA LEU A 45 3.30 0.66 -1.31
C LEU A 45 2.30 -0.37 -0.74
N ASP A 46 2.74 -1.11 0.26
CA ASP A 46 1.86 -1.91 1.12
C ASP A 46 1.23 -0.99 2.18
N ALA A 47 0.02 -0.52 1.89
CA ALA A 47 -0.57 0.60 2.59
C ALA A 47 -1.21 0.19 3.93
N PRO A 48 -1.15 1.04 4.97
CA PRO A 48 -1.91 0.80 6.20
C PRO A 48 -3.41 0.76 5.88
N CYS A 49 -4.08 -0.33 6.25
CA CYS A 49 -5.48 -0.56 5.90
C CYS A 49 -6.24 -1.27 7.03
N SER A 50 -7.52 -1.51 6.80
CA SER A 50 -8.44 -2.13 7.76
C SER A 50 -8.11 -3.59 8.06
N ALA A 51 -7.31 -4.24 7.20
CA ALA A 51 -6.95 -5.65 7.29
C ALA A 51 -8.17 -6.60 7.25
N THR A 52 -9.30 -6.15 6.70
CA THR A 52 -10.53 -6.95 6.55
C THR A 52 -10.33 -8.24 5.75
N GLY A 53 -9.37 -8.27 4.83
CA GLY A 53 -9.04 -9.46 4.05
C GLY A 53 -8.30 -10.56 4.81
N VAL A 54 -7.73 -10.26 5.98
CA VAL A 54 -6.96 -11.20 6.81
C VAL A 54 -7.67 -11.59 8.11
N ILE A 55 -8.97 -11.31 8.25
CA ILE A 55 -9.78 -11.66 9.45
C ILE A 55 -9.65 -13.15 9.83
N ARG A 56 -9.50 -14.05 8.85
CA ARG A 56 -9.30 -15.49 9.12
C ARG A 56 -8.02 -15.82 9.90
N ARG A 57 -7.00 -14.96 9.83
CA ARG A 57 -5.74 -15.07 10.58
C ARG A 57 -5.73 -14.22 11.85
N HIS A 58 -6.51 -13.15 11.85
CA HIS A 58 -6.57 -12.14 12.90
C HIS A 58 -8.05 -11.82 13.24
N PRO A 59 -8.74 -12.71 13.98
CA PRO A 59 -10.17 -12.58 14.25
C PRO A 59 -10.51 -11.39 15.17
N ASP A 60 -9.52 -10.86 15.89
CA ASP A 60 -9.59 -9.68 16.73
C ASP A 60 -9.89 -8.39 15.93
N ILE A 61 -9.53 -8.34 14.65
CA ILE A 61 -9.86 -7.23 13.73
C ILE A 61 -11.36 -6.89 13.76
N LYS A 62 -12.23 -7.91 13.86
CA LYS A 62 -13.69 -7.73 13.92
C LYS A 62 -14.15 -6.89 15.11
N TRP A 63 -13.40 -6.91 16.21
CA TRP A 63 -13.73 -6.19 17.44
C TRP A 63 -12.97 -4.87 17.55
N LEU A 64 -11.77 -4.80 16.97
CA LEU A 64 -10.89 -3.65 17.04
C LEU A 64 -11.16 -2.58 15.97
N ARG A 65 -11.78 -2.95 14.85
CA ARG A 65 -12.15 -2.01 13.78
C ARG A 65 -13.55 -1.47 13.99
N ARG A 66 -13.70 -0.17 13.76
CA ARG A 66 -14.97 0.55 13.75
C ARG A 66 -15.20 1.13 12.37
N ASP A 67 -16.45 1.36 12.03
CA ASP A 67 -16.87 1.94 10.74
C ASP A 67 -16.11 3.25 10.41
N ARG A 68 -16.00 4.16 11.39
CA ARG A 68 -15.22 5.40 11.26
C ARG A 68 -13.76 5.20 10.88
N ASP A 69 -13.15 4.08 11.27
CA ASP A 69 -11.72 3.84 11.02
C ASP A 69 -11.47 3.63 9.52
N ILE A 70 -12.48 3.24 8.73
CA ILE A 70 -12.34 2.99 7.28
C ILE A 70 -12.08 4.30 6.53
N ALA A 71 -12.88 5.33 6.81
CA ALA A 71 -12.70 6.65 6.20
C ALA A 71 -11.35 7.29 6.61
N GLU A 72 -10.97 7.17 7.89
CA GLU A 72 -9.67 7.66 8.38
C GLU A 72 -8.49 6.95 7.69
N LEU A 73 -8.58 5.62 7.50
CA LEU A 73 -7.56 4.84 6.80
C LEU A 73 -7.49 5.17 5.32
N ALA A 74 -8.63 5.32 4.65
CA ALA A 74 -8.67 5.74 3.25
C ALA A 74 -8.04 7.14 3.07
N GLN A 75 -8.30 8.07 3.99
CA GLN A 75 -7.64 9.38 3.96
C GLN A 75 -6.12 9.26 4.15
N LEU A 76 -5.66 8.47 5.13
CA LEU A 76 -4.23 8.22 5.35
C LEU A 76 -3.55 7.58 4.14
N GLN A 77 -4.21 6.61 3.50
CA GLN A 77 -3.72 5.97 2.27
C GLN A 77 -3.58 6.99 1.14
N ALA A 78 -4.56 7.88 0.97
CA ALA A 78 -4.51 8.95 -0.03
C ALA A 78 -3.33 9.90 0.21
N GLU A 79 -3.09 10.30 1.47
CA GLU A 79 -1.93 11.12 1.86
C GLU A 79 -0.60 10.45 1.51
N ILE A 80 -0.44 9.18 1.89
CA ILE A 80 0.80 8.43 1.62
C ILE A 80 0.99 8.23 0.12
N LEU A 81 -0.06 7.88 -0.62
CA LEU A 81 0.01 7.67 -2.07
C LEU A 81 0.42 8.97 -2.79
N ASN A 82 -0.17 10.11 -2.41
CA ASN A 82 0.20 11.41 -2.97
C ASN A 82 1.66 11.77 -2.65
N ALA A 83 2.09 11.59 -1.40
CA ALA A 83 3.45 11.91 -0.97
C ALA A 83 4.49 11.03 -1.66
N THR A 84 4.24 9.72 -1.76
CA THR A 84 5.17 8.76 -2.38
C THR A 84 5.25 8.90 -3.90
N TRP A 85 4.17 9.34 -4.56
CA TRP A 85 4.16 9.57 -6.01
C TRP A 85 5.19 10.62 -6.47
N LEU A 86 5.45 11.63 -5.64
CA LEU A 86 6.47 12.65 -5.92
C LEU A 86 7.89 12.07 -5.97
N HIS A 87 8.12 10.95 -5.28
CA HIS A 87 9.40 10.24 -5.23
C HIS A 87 9.49 9.11 -6.27
N LEU A 88 8.52 8.99 -7.17
CA LEU A 88 8.62 8.10 -8.32
C LEU A 88 9.20 8.86 -9.52
N LYS A 89 10.21 8.28 -10.18
CA LYS A 89 10.76 8.83 -11.42
C LYS A 89 9.72 8.78 -12.55
N PRO A 90 9.75 9.70 -13.53
CA PRO A 90 9.06 9.52 -14.80
C PRO A 90 9.43 8.16 -15.44
N GLY A 91 8.45 7.46 -15.99
CA GLY A 91 8.58 6.07 -16.45
C GLY A 91 8.64 5.00 -15.35
N GLY A 92 8.66 5.42 -14.07
CA GLY A 92 8.72 4.52 -12.92
C GLY A 92 7.41 3.76 -12.68
N THR A 93 7.49 2.69 -11.90
CA THR A 93 6.33 1.85 -11.54
C THR A 93 6.01 1.94 -10.05
N LEU A 94 4.77 2.24 -9.69
CA LEU A 94 4.25 2.07 -8.32
C LEU A 94 3.24 0.93 -8.29
N VAL A 95 3.36 0.04 -7.31
CA VAL A 95 2.31 -0.93 -6.99
C VAL A 95 1.71 -0.53 -5.65
N TYR A 96 0.43 -0.17 -5.67
CA TYR A 96 -0.38 0.03 -4.48
C TYR A 96 -1.00 -1.31 -4.08
N ALA A 97 -0.90 -1.66 -2.81
CA ALA A 97 -1.43 -2.91 -2.29
C ALA A 97 -2.06 -2.73 -0.90
N THR A 98 -3.12 -3.49 -0.62
CA THR A 98 -3.75 -3.57 0.71
C THR A 98 -4.16 -5.01 0.99
N CYS A 99 -4.29 -5.36 2.27
CA CYS A 99 -4.98 -6.57 2.72
C CYS A 99 -6.44 -6.29 3.12
N SER A 100 -7.10 -5.36 2.43
CA SER A 100 -8.52 -5.04 2.58
C SER A 100 -9.37 -5.66 1.46
N ILE A 101 -10.64 -5.89 1.75
CA ILE A 101 -11.68 -6.22 0.75
C ILE A 101 -12.68 -5.06 0.54
N LEU A 102 -12.44 -3.91 1.17
CA LEU A 102 -13.35 -2.76 1.12
C LEU A 102 -13.02 -1.85 -0.06
N PRO A 103 -14.01 -1.50 -0.92
CA PRO A 103 -13.77 -0.66 -2.09
C PRO A 103 -13.15 0.71 -1.79
N GLU A 104 -13.49 1.31 -0.65
CA GLU A 104 -13.02 2.64 -0.18
C GLU A 104 -11.49 2.69 -0.07
N GLU A 105 -10.88 1.59 0.34
CA GLU A 105 -9.42 1.47 0.50
C GLU A 105 -8.73 0.96 -0.79
N ASN A 106 -9.52 0.51 -1.77
CA ASN A 106 -9.06 -0.27 -2.90
C ASN A 106 -9.40 0.42 -4.23
N GLN A 107 -10.43 -0.06 -4.94
CA GLN A 107 -10.80 0.46 -6.25
C GLN A 107 -11.10 1.98 -6.19
N GLN A 108 -11.91 2.43 -5.22
CA GLN A 108 -12.30 3.84 -5.11
C GLN A 108 -11.10 4.73 -4.81
N GLN A 109 -10.16 4.24 -3.99
CA GLN A 109 -8.90 4.93 -3.71
C GLN A 109 -8.09 5.19 -4.98
N ILE A 110 -7.93 4.17 -5.82
CA ILE A 110 -7.17 4.29 -7.07
C ILE A 110 -7.92 5.13 -8.10
N THR A 111 -9.24 4.99 -8.21
CA THR A 111 -10.06 5.85 -9.07
C THR A 111 -9.88 7.32 -8.69
N ALA A 112 -9.98 7.64 -7.40
CA ALA A 112 -9.80 9.01 -6.91
C ALA A 112 -8.38 9.53 -7.14
N PHE A 113 -7.37 8.67 -7.04
CA PHE A 113 -5.98 9.04 -7.29
C PHE A 113 -5.73 9.36 -8.76
N LEU A 114 -6.16 8.49 -9.68
CA LEU A 114 -6.02 8.70 -11.12
C LEU A 114 -6.74 9.98 -11.58
N ALA A 115 -7.89 10.30 -10.99
CA ALA A 115 -8.64 11.52 -11.32
C ALA A 115 -7.91 12.82 -10.96
N ARG A 116 -7.08 12.81 -9.91
CA ARG A 116 -6.35 14.00 -9.42
C ARG A 116 -4.86 14.03 -9.79
N THR A 117 -4.35 12.98 -10.44
CA THR A 117 -2.92 12.81 -10.76
C THR A 117 -2.74 12.52 -12.25
N PRO A 118 -2.67 13.56 -13.11
CA PRO A 118 -2.72 13.41 -14.56
C PRO A 118 -1.58 12.61 -15.19
N ASP A 119 -0.43 12.54 -14.52
CA ASP A 119 0.73 11.77 -14.96
C ASP A 119 0.70 10.31 -14.49
N ALA A 120 -0.32 9.89 -13.73
CA ALA A 120 -0.50 8.50 -13.31
C ALA A 120 -1.33 7.70 -14.31
N VAL A 121 -0.86 6.51 -14.67
CA VAL A 121 -1.55 5.60 -15.58
C VAL A 121 -1.66 4.20 -15.00
N LEU A 122 -2.88 3.67 -14.97
CA LEU A 122 -3.13 2.28 -14.63
C LEU A 122 -2.52 1.33 -15.66
N SER A 123 -1.87 0.26 -15.20
CA SER A 123 -1.25 -0.75 -16.04
C SER A 123 -1.62 -2.16 -15.58
N GLU A 124 -2.10 -2.99 -16.50
CA GLU A 124 -2.33 -4.45 -16.38
C GLU A 124 -3.32 -4.93 -15.29
N THR A 125 -3.74 -4.07 -14.38
CA THR A 125 -4.50 -4.44 -13.18
C THR A 125 -5.87 -3.77 -13.21
N GLY A 126 -6.85 -4.45 -13.80
CA GLY A 126 -8.20 -3.92 -13.97
C GLY A 126 -8.33 -2.98 -15.17
N THR A 127 -9.33 -2.10 -15.13
CA THR A 127 -9.60 -1.09 -16.17
C THR A 127 -9.69 0.31 -15.56
N PRO A 128 -9.65 1.39 -16.35
CA PRO A 128 -9.85 2.75 -15.81
C PRO A 128 -11.16 2.92 -15.02
N GLU A 129 -12.23 2.22 -15.39
CA GLU A 129 -13.53 2.25 -14.70
C GLU A 129 -13.53 1.41 -13.41
N LYS A 130 -12.74 0.33 -13.39
CA LYS A 130 -12.58 -0.58 -12.26
C LYS A 130 -11.10 -0.87 -12.01
N PRO A 131 -10.36 0.11 -11.46
CA PRO A 131 -8.92 -0.03 -11.33
C PRO A 131 -8.52 -1.02 -10.24
N GLY A 132 -7.44 -1.74 -10.52
CA GLY A 132 -6.85 -2.75 -9.66
C GLY A 132 -7.50 -4.12 -9.79
N ARG A 133 -7.03 -5.06 -8.96
CA ARG A 133 -7.52 -6.42 -8.87
C ARG A 133 -7.77 -6.79 -7.41
N GLN A 134 -8.99 -7.24 -7.12
CA GLN A 134 -9.40 -7.72 -5.81
C GLN A 134 -9.32 -9.24 -5.76
N ASN A 135 -8.62 -9.75 -4.76
CA ASN A 135 -8.68 -11.14 -4.32
C ASN A 135 -9.61 -11.22 -3.11
N LEU A 136 -10.38 -12.31 -3.04
CA LEU A 136 -11.21 -12.66 -1.90
C LEU A 136 -10.62 -13.90 -1.23
N PRO A 137 -10.79 -14.06 0.10
CA PRO A 137 -10.30 -15.24 0.78
C PRO A 137 -11.10 -16.49 0.38
N GLY A 138 -10.40 -17.60 0.18
CA GLY A 138 -10.96 -18.92 -0.11
C GLY A 138 -10.21 -20.02 0.64
N ALA A 139 -10.80 -21.21 0.75
CA ALA A 139 -10.19 -22.32 1.51
C ALA A 139 -8.84 -22.75 0.91
N GLU A 140 -8.73 -22.73 -0.42
CA GLU A 140 -7.51 -23.04 -1.18
C GLU A 140 -6.81 -21.78 -1.72
N ASP A 141 -7.31 -20.60 -1.36
CA ASP A 141 -6.80 -19.32 -1.86
C ASP A 141 -6.03 -18.52 -0.79
N GLY A 142 -5.38 -17.47 -1.27
CA GLY A 142 -4.77 -16.42 -0.45
C GLY A 142 -5.78 -15.67 0.41
N ASP A 143 -5.28 -14.67 1.15
CA ASP A 143 -6.14 -13.78 1.93
C ASP A 143 -6.89 -12.81 1.00
N GLY A 144 -7.89 -12.12 1.54
CA GLY A 144 -8.46 -10.96 0.87
C GLY A 144 -7.37 -9.91 0.68
N PHE A 145 -7.16 -9.49 -0.56
CA PHE A 145 -6.03 -8.63 -0.91
C PHE A 145 -6.34 -7.83 -2.17
N PHE A 146 -5.75 -6.65 -2.30
CA PHE A 146 -5.93 -5.80 -3.47
C PHE A 146 -4.59 -5.31 -3.99
N TYR A 147 -4.49 -5.15 -5.31
CA TYR A 147 -3.33 -4.52 -5.94
C TYR A 147 -3.70 -3.73 -7.19
N ALA A 148 -3.04 -2.59 -7.37
CA ALA A 148 -3.09 -1.75 -8.56
C ALA A 148 -1.68 -1.31 -8.95
N LYS A 149 -1.31 -1.55 -10.21
CA LYS A 149 -0.03 -1.15 -10.79
C LYS A 149 -0.23 0.13 -11.59
N LEU A 150 0.58 1.12 -11.26
CA LEU A 150 0.58 2.46 -11.82
C LEU A 150 1.94 2.76 -12.44
N ILE A 151 1.94 3.44 -13.57
CA ILE A 151 3.13 3.95 -14.25
C ILE A 151 3.06 5.47 -14.27
N LYS A 152 4.18 6.13 -13.96
CA LYS A 152 4.30 7.59 -14.09
C LYS A 152 4.71 7.94 -15.51
N LYS A 153 3.95 8.79 -16.18
CA LYS A 153 4.28 9.31 -17.51
C LYS A 153 5.41 10.33 -17.46
#